data_AF-I3E8Q5-F1
#
_entry.id   AF-I3E8Q5-F1
#
_cell.length_a   1.000
_cell.length_b   1.000
_cell.length_c   1.000
_cell.angle_alpha   90.00
_cell.angle_beta   90.00
_cell.angle_gamma   90.00
#
_symmetry.space_group_name_H-M   'P 1'
#
loop_
_entity.id
_entity.type
_entity.pdbx_description
1 polymer ?
#
loop_
_entity_poly.entity_id
_entity_poly.type
_entity_poly.pdbx_seq_one_letter_code
_entity_poly.pdbx_strand_id
1 'polypeptide(L)'
;MRELREISMYPLFKKNMKLPFLLWAFLVRTAWLINHQSQQETKFDVEQRIHSVLDQIIQNQNDNILIVSHGAFMMMMSKELLRRGFKGKKITRPKMENYISLKKNKYITIL
;
A
#
# COMPACT_ATOMS: atom_id res chain seq x y z
N MET A 1 -3.33 15.05 -5.55
CA MET A 1 -2.41 13.99 -5.06
C MET A 1 -2.85 12.64 -5.64
N ARG A 2 -2.13 12.07 -6.61
CA ARG A 2 -2.40 10.71 -7.15
C ARG A 2 -1.63 9.62 -6.40
N GLU A 3 -0.65 10.04 -5.61
CA GLU A 3 0.30 9.23 -4.83
C GLU A 3 -0.32 8.32 -3.75
N LEU A 4 -1.57 8.57 -3.35
CA LEU A 4 -2.28 7.81 -2.30
C LEU A 4 -3.37 6.87 -2.86
N ARG A 5 -3.54 6.83 -4.19
CA ARG A 5 -4.56 6.00 -4.85
C ARG A 5 -4.25 4.51 -4.64
N GLU A 6 -5.31 3.73 -4.42
CA GLU A 6 -5.24 2.27 -4.28
C GLU A 6 -4.53 1.60 -5.46
N ILE A 7 -3.90 0.46 -5.15
CA ILE A 7 -3.19 -0.39 -6.10
C ILE A 7 -4.21 -0.88 -7.14
N SER A 8 -4.05 -0.43 -8.38
CA SER A 8 -4.99 -0.79 -9.44
C SER A 8 -4.68 -2.19 -9.96
N MET A 9 -5.59 -3.14 -9.74
CA MET A 9 -5.48 -4.49 -10.29
C MET A 9 -6.01 -4.52 -11.72
N TYR A 10 -5.15 -4.95 -12.65
CA TYR A 10 -5.50 -5.05 -14.06
C TYR A 10 -5.81 -6.49 -14.45
N PRO A 11 -6.73 -6.71 -15.40
CA PRO A 11 -7.03 -8.04 -15.89
C PRO A 11 -5.81 -8.67 -16.58
N LEU A 12 -5.57 -9.94 -16.27
CA LEU A 12 -4.45 -10.71 -16.83
C LEU A 12 -4.58 -10.97 -18.32
N PHE A 13 -5.80 -11.24 -18.77
CA PHE A 13 -6.10 -11.55 -20.15
C PHE A 13 -6.90 -10.40 -20.75
N LYS A 14 -6.43 -9.85 -21.88
CA LYS A 14 -7.17 -8.84 -22.67
C LYS A 14 -8.34 -9.43 -23.46
N LYS A 15 -8.58 -10.74 -23.33
CA LYS A 15 -9.60 -11.50 -24.07
C LYS A 15 -10.76 -11.84 -23.13
N ASN A 16 -11.99 -11.91 -23.64
CA ASN A 16 -13.23 -12.22 -22.90
C ASN A 16 -13.32 -13.68 -22.41
N MET A 17 -12.25 -14.18 -21.78
CA MET A 17 -12.21 -15.52 -21.21
C MET A 17 -12.84 -15.49 -19.81
N LYS A 18 -13.96 -16.18 -19.67
CA LYS A 18 -14.63 -16.36 -18.37
C LYS A 18 -13.83 -17.39 -17.56
N LEU A 19 -13.11 -16.94 -16.54
CA LEU A 19 -12.48 -17.83 -15.56
C LEU A 19 -13.40 -18.04 -14.36
N PRO A 20 -13.37 -19.23 -13.74
CA PRO A 20 -13.95 -19.43 -12.41
C PRO A 20 -13.39 -18.41 -11.42
N PHE A 21 -14.27 -17.79 -10.62
CA PHE A 21 -13.92 -16.66 -9.75
C PHE A 21 -12.70 -16.92 -8.85
N LEU A 22 -12.63 -18.13 -8.25
CA LEU A 22 -11.51 -18.50 -7.38
C LEU A 22 -10.17 -18.56 -8.13
N LEU A 23 -10.19 -19.11 -9.35
CA LEU A 23 -8.99 -19.20 -10.19
C LEU A 23 -8.55 -17.81 -10.64
N TRP A 24 -9.50 -16.95 -11.05
CA TRP A 24 -9.21 -15.56 -11.39
C TRP A 24 -8.61 -14.79 -10.21
N ALA A 25 -9.21 -14.91 -9.01
CA ALA A 25 -8.71 -14.24 -7.80
C ALA A 25 -7.32 -14.74 -7.37
N PHE A 26 -7.02 -16.02 -7.57
CA PHE A 26 -5.69 -16.57 -7.33
C PHE A 26 -4.68 -16.03 -8.34
N LEU A 27 -5.01 -16.07 -9.63
CA LEU A 27 -4.13 -15.61 -10.71
C LEU A 27 -3.82 -14.11 -10.59
N VAL A 28 -4.81 -13.26 -10.29
CA VAL A 28 -4.57 -11.82 -10.11
C VAL A 28 -3.61 -11.56 -8.94
N ARG A 29 -3.76 -12.29 -7.83
CA ARG A 29 -2.84 -12.18 -6.69
C ARG A 29 -1.43 -12.66 -7.04
N THR A 30 -1.29 -13.80 -7.72
CA THR A 30 0.03 -14.31 -8.10
C THR A 30 0.70 -13.41 -9.13
N ALA A 31 -0.05 -12.92 -10.11
CA ALA A 31 0.44 -11.97 -11.11
C ALA A 31 0.96 -10.67 -10.49
N TRP A 32 0.28 -10.16 -9.47
CA TRP A 32 0.75 -9.01 -8.72
C TRP A 32 2.02 -9.31 -7.91
N LEU A 33 2.12 -10.49 -7.31
CA LEU A 33 3.31 -10.90 -6.55
C LEU A 33 4.55 -11.09 -7.43
N ILE A 34 4.39 -11.55 -8.67
CA ILE A 34 5.50 -11.79 -9.61
C ILE A 34 5.80 -10.59 -10.52
N ASN A 35 5.17 -9.43 -10.31
CA ASN A 35 5.27 -8.25 -11.18
C ASN A 35 4.99 -8.58 -12.66
N HIS A 36 3.96 -9.38 -12.91
CA HIS A 36 3.59 -9.78 -14.27
C HIS A 36 3.27 -8.54 -15.13
N GLN A 37 3.76 -8.49 -16.37
CA GLN A 37 3.64 -7.34 -17.29
C GLN A 37 2.19 -6.88 -17.54
N SER A 38 1.20 -7.75 -17.31
CA SER A 38 -0.23 -7.38 -17.40
C SER A 38 -0.68 -6.42 -16.29
N GLN A 39 0.05 -6.36 -15.17
CA GLN A 39 -0.19 -5.42 -14.09
C GLN A 39 0.59 -4.14 -14.39
N GLN A 40 -0.12 -3.03 -14.61
CA GLN A 40 0.53 -1.75 -14.91
C GLN A 40 1.22 -1.12 -13.69
N GLU A 41 0.93 -1.62 -12.49
CA GLU A 41 1.54 -1.18 -11.25
C GLU A 41 2.18 -2.38 -10.55
N THR A 42 3.51 -2.41 -10.52
CA THR A 42 4.29 -3.48 -9.88
C THR A 42 4.44 -3.20 -8.39
N LYS A 43 4.81 -4.22 -7.62
CA LYS A 43 5.15 -4.04 -6.20
C LYS A 43 6.26 -3.00 -6.01
N PHE A 44 7.23 -2.97 -6.93
CA PHE A 44 8.33 -2.00 -6.90
C PHE A 44 7.82 -0.56 -7.06
N ASP A 45 6.90 -0.31 -8.00
CA ASP A 45 6.32 1.02 -8.22
C ASP A 45 5.58 1.52 -6.97
N VAL A 46 4.83 0.62 -6.31
CA VAL A 46 4.13 0.97 -5.06
C VAL A 46 5.12 1.24 -3.93
N GLU A 47 6.20 0.45 -3.82
CA GLU A 47 7.27 0.70 -2.84
C GLU A 47 7.94 2.06 -3.08
N GLN A 48 8.25 2.42 -4.34
CA GLN A 48 8.81 3.73 -4.71
C GLN A 48 7.85 4.88 -4.34
N ARG A 49 6.56 4.74 -4.64
CA ARG A 49 5.54 5.73 -4.24
C ARG A 49 5.49 5.90 -2.72
N ILE A 50 5.51 4.79 -1.97
CA ILE A 50 5.53 4.82 -0.50
C ILE A 50 6.78 5.53 0.00
N HIS A 51 7.95 5.25 -0.59
CA HIS A 51 9.21 5.91 -0.18
C HIS A 51 9.13 7.41 -0.40
N SER A 52 8.71 7.85 -1.59
CA SER A 52 8.54 9.26 -1.92
C SER A 52 7.59 9.99 -0.96
N VAL A 53 6.42 9.40 -0.69
CA VAL A 53 5.44 9.96 0.25
C VAL A 53 6.02 10.03 1.67
N LEU A 54 6.67 8.97 2.15
CA LEU A 54 7.26 8.95 3.48
C LEU A 54 8.41 9.94 3.63
N ASP A 55 9.25 10.11 2.61
CA ASP A 55 10.34 11.07 2.61
C ASP A 55 9.81 12.51 2.69
N GLN A 56 8.75 12.83 1.94
CA GLN A 56 8.08 14.13 2.04
C GLN A 56 7.51 14.38 3.44
N ILE A 57 6.88 13.37 4.05
CA ILE A 57 6.31 13.43 5.41
C ILE A 57 7.41 13.63 6.47
N ILE A 58 8.55 12.95 6.30
CA ILE A 58 9.69 13.07 7.21
C ILE A 58 10.34 14.46 7.09
N GLN A 59 10.42 15.03 5.89
CA GLN A 59 10.96 16.37 5.65
C GLN A 59 10.00 17.51 6.05
N ASN A 60 8.69 17.25 6.06
CA ASN A 60 7.69 18.23 6.48
C ASN A 60 7.92 18.68 7.92
N GLN A 61 7.63 19.91 8.33
CA GLN A 61 7.86 20.34 9.72
C GLN A 61 6.70 19.98 10.67
N ASN A 62 5.59 19.43 10.14
CA ASN A 62 4.43 19.07 10.94
C ASN A 62 4.69 17.84 11.82
N ASP A 63 4.30 17.95 13.09
CA ASP A 63 4.45 16.88 14.09
C ASP A 63 3.31 15.85 14.05
N ASN A 64 2.15 16.21 13.51
CA ASN A 64 0.97 15.35 13.42
C ASN A 64 0.52 15.22 11.97
N ILE A 65 0.66 14.02 11.40
CA ILE A 65 0.35 13.75 10.00
C ILE A 65 -0.66 12.61 9.92
N LEU A 66 -1.78 12.89 9.25
CA LEU A 66 -2.83 11.90 8.96
C LEU A 66 -2.73 11.47 7.50
N ILE A 67 -2.53 10.17 7.28
CA ILE A 67 -2.47 9.54 5.96
C ILE A 67 -3.74 8.73 5.78
N VAL A 68 -4.57 9.08 4.80
CA VAL A 68 -5.79 8.32 4.45
C VAL A 68 -5.52 7.55 3.16
N SER A 69 -5.62 6.23 3.19
CA SER A 69 -5.46 5.39 2.00
C SER A 69 -6.24 4.08 2.11
N HIS A 70 -5.97 3.14 1.22
CA HIS A 70 -6.65 1.86 1.14
C HIS A 70 -5.80 0.73 1.73
N GLY A 71 -6.45 -0.35 2.14
CA GLY A 71 -5.88 -1.36 3.03
C GLY A 71 -4.53 -1.94 2.61
N ALA A 72 -4.37 -2.30 1.33
CA ALA A 72 -3.11 -2.88 0.84
C ALA A 72 -1.94 -1.88 0.88
N PHE A 73 -2.21 -0.61 0.56
CA PHE A 73 -1.22 0.46 0.58
C PHE A 73 -0.80 0.79 2.02
N MET A 74 -1.79 0.88 2.93
CA MET A 74 -1.54 1.09 4.36
C MET A 74 -0.67 0.00 4.99
N MET A 75 -0.89 -1.27 4.63
CA MET A 75 -0.08 -2.38 5.12
C MET A 75 1.39 -2.24 4.73
N MET A 76 1.66 -1.92 3.46
CA MET A 76 3.02 -1.74 2.96
C MET A 76 3.68 -0.51 3.57
N MET A 77 2.94 0.58 3.70
CA MET A 77 3.41 1.81 4.35
C MET A 77 3.73 1.61 5.83
N SER A 78 2.86 0.93 6.57
CA SER A 78 3.08 0.57 7.98
C SER A 78 4.36 -0.26 8.14
N LYS A 79 4.59 -1.23 7.24
CA LYS A 79 5.81 -2.03 7.23
C LYS A 79 7.07 -1.17 6.99
N GLU A 80 7.01 -0.24 6.05
CA GLU A 80 8.14 0.63 5.72
C GLU A 80 8.43 1.64 6.84
N LEU A 81 7.40 2.21 7.48
CA LEU A 81 7.57 3.07 8.66
C LEU A 81 8.24 2.34 9.82
N LEU A 82 7.80 1.10 10.11
CA LEU A 82 8.45 0.26 11.12
C LEU A 82 9.93 -0.01 10.76
N ARG A 83 10.22 -0.26 9.48
CA ARG A 83 11.59 -0.46 8.97
C ARG A 83 12.46 0.78 9.15
N ARG A 84 11.88 1.97 9.03
CA ARG A 84 12.52 3.28 9.26
C ARG A 84 12.64 3.65 10.75
N GLY A 85 12.26 2.74 11.64
CA GLY A 85 12.42 2.87 13.10
C GLY A 85 11.29 3.63 13.79
N PHE A 86 10.13 3.81 13.14
CA PHE A 86 8.93 4.22 13.86
C PHE A 86 8.43 3.08 14.75
N LYS A 87 7.88 3.41 15.92
CA LYS A 87 7.33 2.44 16.86
C LYS A 87 5.81 2.51 16.85
N GLY A 88 5.16 1.35 16.78
CA GLY A 88 3.71 1.20 16.94
C GLY A 88 3.21 -0.10 16.32
N LYS A 89 1.90 -0.23 16.11
CA LYS A 89 1.30 -1.50 15.67
C LYS A 89 1.49 -1.71 14.16
N LYS A 90 1.81 -2.94 13.75
CA LYS A 90 1.83 -3.33 12.34
C LYS A 90 0.41 -3.56 11.84
N ILE A 91 0.04 -2.97 10.71
CA ILE A 91 -1.22 -3.32 10.03
C ILE A 91 -1.02 -4.70 9.37
N THR A 92 -1.64 -5.74 9.94
CA THR A 92 -1.64 -7.10 9.37
C THR A 92 -2.97 -7.44 8.68
N ARG A 93 -4.05 -6.78 9.08
CA ARG A 93 -5.39 -6.90 8.49
C ARG A 93 -6.01 -5.51 8.34
N PRO A 94 -6.29 -5.05 7.11
CA PRO A 94 -7.02 -3.82 6.91
C PRO A 94 -8.50 -4.09 7.21
N LYS A 95 -8.96 -3.64 8.37
CA LYS A 95 -10.39 -3.40 8.62
C LYS A 95 -10.64 -1.91 8.44
N MET A 96 -11.83 -1.52 8.00
CA MET A 96 -12.23 -0.11 7.82
C MET A 96 -12.08 0.75 9.09
N GLU A 97 -11.85 0.13 10.25
CA GLU A 97 -11.82 0.75 11.57
C GLU A 97 -10.38 0.90 12.12
N ASN A 98 -9.38 0.35 11.42
CA ASN A 98 -8.02 0.25 11.95
C ASN A 98 -7.20 1.51 11.63
N TYR A 99 -7.41 2.58 12.40
CA TYR A 99 -6.42 3.64 12.48
C TYR A 99 -5.22 3.18 13.31
N ILE A 100 -4.01 3.44 12.83
CA ILE A 100 -2.80 3.17 13.62
C ILE A 100 -1.95 4.43 13.70
N SER A 101 -1.63 4.83 14.93
CA SER A 101 -0.66 5.87 15.21
C SER A 101 0.73 5.26 15.45
N LEU A 102 1.72 5.72 14.69
CA LEU A 102 3.13 5.35 14.79
C LEU A 102 3.91 6.57 15.30
N LYS A 103 4.80 6.34 16.28
CA LYS A 103 5.56 7.40 16.96
C LYS A 103 7.06 7.19 16.82
N LYS A 104 7.78 8.28 16.51
CA LYS A 104 9.25 8.40 16.62
C LYS A 104 9.59 9.80 17.14
N ASN A 105 9.92 10.72 16.25
CA ASN A 105 10.05 12.16 16.49
C ASN A 105 8.83 12.95 16.01
N LYS A 106 7.84 12.25 15.42
CA LYS A 106 6.56 12.75 14.93
C LYS A 106 5.49 11.70 15.17
N TYR A 107 4.24 12.11 15.12
CA TYR A 107 3.05 11.26 15.16
C TYR A 107 2.47 11.11 13.77
N ILE A 108 2.51 9.88 13.25
CA ILE A 108 1.92 9.54 11.96
C ILE A 108 0.74 8.62 12.23
N THR A 109 -0.47 9.05 11.85
CA THR A 109 -1.68 8.24 11.93
C THR A 109 -2.10 7.81 10.53
N ILE A 110 -2.31 6.51 10.33
CA ILE A 110 -2.76 5.94 9.05
C ILE A 110 -4.21 5.49 9.20
N LEU A 111 -5.09 5.95 8.31
CA LEU A 111 -6.52 5.64 8.18
C LEU A 111 -6.84 4.93 6.86
#